data_AF-A0A3E3DPB4-F1
#
_entry.id   AF-A0A3E3DPB4-F1
#
_cell.length_a   1.000
_cell.length_b   1.000
_cell.length_c   1.000
_cell.angle_alpha   90.00
_cell.angle_beta   90.00
_cell.angle_gamma   90.00
#
_symmetry.space_group_name_H-M   'P 1'
#
loop_
_entity.id
_entity.type
_entity.pdbx_description
1 polymer ?
#
loop_
_entity_poly.entity_id
_entity_poly.type
_entity_poly.pdbx_seq_one_letter_code
_entity_poly.pdbx_strand_id
1 'polypeptide(L)' 'MTLVGQMLMEEGYQRGKEKGIQVFIQDNISENIPKQRIIQKLQANFSLMEEEAINYYTIFSKQTPN' A
#
# COMPACT_ATOMS: atom_id res chain seq x y z
N MET A 1 -7.06 -25.17 14.09
CA MET A 1 -6.35 -23.87 14.09
C MET A 1 -6.51 -23.26 15.47
N THR A 2 -5.42 -22.76 16.08
CA THR A 2 -5.50 -22.03 17.36
C THR A 2 -5.75 -20.55 17.11
N LEU A 3 -6.32 -19.85 18.09
CA LEU A 3 -6.55 -18.41 18.02
C LEU A 3 -5.26 -17.64 17.73
N VAL A 4 -4.14 -18.07 18.33
CA VAL A 4 -2.80 -17.51 18.10
C VAL A 4 -2.35 -17.70 16.65
N GLY A 5 -2.60 -18.88 16.06
CA GLY A 5 -2.26 -19.13 14.66
C GLY A 5 -3.01 -18.22 13.68
N GLN A 6 -4.28 -17.91 13.96
CA GLN A 6 -5.08 -16.99 13.15
C GLN A 6 -4.58 -15.54 13.26
N MET A 7 -4.27 -15.09 14.47
CA MET A 7 -3.72 -13.74 14.68
C MET A 7 -2.39 -13.53 13.95
N LEU A 8 -1.49 -14.52 14.01
CA LEU A 8 -0.20 -14.45 13.31
C LEU A 8 -0.35 -14.44 11.78
N MET A 9 -1.33 -15.19 11.25
CA MET A 9 -1.63 -15.18 9.81
C MET A 9 -2.17 -13.81 9.36
N GLU A 10 -3.10 -13.23 10.12
CA GLU A 10 -3.65 -11.91 9.83
C GLU A 10 -2.58 -10.81 9.90
N GLU A 11 -1.74 -10.84 10.93
CA GLU A 11 -0.62 -9.89 11.07
C GLU A 11 0.38 -10.01 9.91
N GLY A 12 0.70 -11.24 9.50
CA GLY A 12 1.57 -11.50 8.36
C GLY A 12 0.98 -10.98 7.05
N TYR A 13 -0.32 -11.22 6.83
CA TYR A 13 -1.05 -10.72 5.67
C TYR A 13 -1.06 -9.19 5.63
N GLN A 14 -1.40 -8.55 6.76
CA GLN A 14 -1.48 -7.09 6.85
C GLN A 14 -0.12 -6.43 6.59
N ARG A 15 0.97 -6.97 7.17
CA ARG A 15 2.34 -6.49 6.90
C ARG A 15 2.74 -6.67 5.43
N GLY A 16 2.40 -7.82 4.83
CA GLY A 16 2.67 -8.08 3.42
C GLY A 16 1.93 -7.11 2.50
N LYS A 17 0.64 -6.86 2.79
CA LYS A 17 -0.19 -5.89 2.07
C LYS A 17 0.42 -4.48 2.15
N GLU A 18 0.78 -4.02 3.36
CA GLU A 18 1.37 -2.70 3.56
C GLU A 18 2.70 -2.54 2.81
N LYS A 19 3.58 -3.54 2.90
CA LYS A 19 4.86 -3.52 2.18
C LYS A 19 4.67 -3.52 0.66
N GLY A 20 3.70 -4.29 0.15
CA GLY A 20 3.34 -4.32 -1.25
C GLY A 20 2.84 -2.96 -1.75
N ILE A 21 1.97 -2.30 -0.99
CA ILE A 21 1.47 -0.95 -1.29
C ILE A 21 2.61 0.08 -1.31
N GLN A 22 3.51 0.02 -0.33
CA GLN A 22 4.68 0.92 -0.26
C GLN A 22 5.53 0.83 -1.53
N VAL A 23 5.97 -0.39 -1.91
CA VAL A 23 6.81 -0.60 -3.09
C VAL A 23 6.08 -0.17 -4.36
N PHE A 24 4.79 -0.52 -4.47
CA PHE A 24 3.96 -0.14 -5.60
C PHE A 24 3.90 1.37 -5.81
N ILE A 25 3.70 2.15 -4.74
CA ILE A 25 3.65 3.61 -4.81
C ILE A 25 5.00 4.19 -5.20
N GLN A 26 6.08 3.73 -4.56
CA GLN A 26 7.44 4.23 -4.82
C GLN A 26 7.87 3.99 -6.26
N ASP A 27 7.61 2.79 -6.78
CA ASP A 27 7.91 2.41 -8.17
C ASP A 27 7.17 3.29 -9.17
N ASN A 28 5.85 3.48 -8.99
CA ASN A 28 5.07 4.35 -9.87
C ASN A 28 5.51 5.83 -9.77
N ILE A 29 5.96 6.30 -8.60
CA ILE A 29 6.53 7.65 -8.47
C ILE A 29 7.87 7.75 -9.22
N SER A 30 8.74 6.75 -9.10
CA SER A 30 10.01 6.67 -9.84
C SER A 30 9.80 6.65 -11.35
N GLU A 31 8.73 6.02 -11.83
CA GLU A 31 8.29 6.02 -13.22
C GLU A 31 7.58 7.32 -13.67
N ASN A 32 7.49 8.33 -12.81
CA ASN A 32 6.77 9.60 -13.06
C ASN A 32 5.27 9.40 -13.39
N ILE A 33 4.65 8.36 -12.83
CA ILE A 33 3.20 8.14 -12.99
C ILE A 33 2.44 9.22 -12.21
N PRO A 34 1.43 9.89 -12.81
CA PRO A 34 0.66 10.92 -12.12
C PRO A 34 -0.06 10.38 -10.88
N LYS A 35 -0.09 11.18 -9.80
CA LYS A 35 -0.76 10.85 -8.53
C LYS A 35 -2.14 10.21 -8.74
N GLN A 36 -3.01 10.84 -9.53
CA GLN A 36 -4.37 10.36 -9.77
C GLN A 36 -4.40 8.93 -10.35
N ARG A 37 -3.43 8.60 -11.22
CA ARG A 37 -3.31 7.27 -11.80
C ARG A 37 -2.84 6.25 -10.76
N ILE A 38 -1.95 6.65 -9.86
CA ILE A 38 -1.50 5.81 -8.74
C ILE A 38 -2.68 5.50 -7.80
N ILE A 39 -3.48 6.51 -7.43
CA ILE A 39 -4.69 6.34 -6.62
C ILE A 39 -5.68 5.37 -7.28
N GLN A 40 -5.94 5.51 -8.58
CA GLN A 40 -6.80 4.57 -9.32
C GLN A 40 -6.26 3.14 -9.29
N LYS A 41 -4.94 2.94 -9.50
CA LYS A 41 -4.35 1.60 -9.45
C LYS A 41 -4.38 1.02 -8.03
N LEU A 42 -4.22 1.84 -6.99
CA LEU A 42 -4.32 1.39 -5.59
C LEU A 42 -5.72 0.85 -5.28
N GLN A 43 -6.77 1.57 -5.67
CA GLN A 43 -8.15 1.11 -5.52
C GLN A 43 -8.39 -0.22 -6.25
N ALA A 44 -7.91 -0.34 -7.49
CA ALA A 44 -8.12 -1.52 -8.33
C ALA A 44 -7.33 -2.76 -7.88
N ASN A 45 -6.08 -2.60 -7.45
CA ASN A 45 -5.18 -3.73 -7.16
C ASN A 45 -5.22 -4.18 -5.68
N PHE A 46 -5.63 -3.31 -4.76
CA PHE A 46 -5.66 -3.60 -3.33
C PHE A 46 -7.06 -3.49 -2.71
N SER A 47 -8.09 -3.32 -3.55
CA SER A 47 -9.49 -3.16 -3.16
C SER A 47 -9.68 -2.08 -2.09
N LEU A 48 -8.97 -0.95 -2.26
CA LEU A 48 -9.01 0.18 -1.33
C LEU A 48 -10.11 1.16 -1.73
N MET A 49 -10.69 1.83 -0.74
CA MET A 49 -11.47 3.04 -1.00
C MET A 49 -10.57 4.20 -1.41
N GLU A 50 -11.13 5.23 -2.04
CA GLU A 50 -10.39 6.41 -2.48
C GLU A 50 -9.64 7.07 -1.32
N GLU A 51 -10.30 7.25 -0.17
CA GLU A 51 -9.71 7.83 1.04
C GLU A 51 -8.50 7.01 1.54
N GLU A 52 -8.62 5.69 1.58
CA GLU A 52 -7.53 4.80 2.00
C GLU A 52 -6.36 4.87 1.02
N ALA A 53 -6.64 4.85 -0.28
CA ALA A 53 -5.62 4.99 -1.32
C ALA A 53 -4.88 6.33 -1.22
N ILE A 54 -5.60 7.43 -0.96
CA ILE A 54 -5.02 8.76 -0.73
C ILE A 54 -4.14 8.77 0.52
N ASN A 55 -4.58 8.13 1.61
CA ASN A 55 -3.82 8.04 2.84
C ASN A 55 -2.50 7.27 2.62
N TYR A 56 -2.57 6.08 2.01
CA TYR A 56 -1.38 5.29 1.67
C TYR A 56 -0.42 6.05 0.76
N TYR A 57 -0.93 6.69 -0.29
CA TYR A 57 -0.12 7.55 -1.15
C TYR A 57 0.58 8.63 -0.33
N THR A 58 -0.14 9.34 0.55
CA THR A 58 0.42 10.45 1.34
C THR A 58 1.51 10.00 2.31
N ILE A 59 1.37 8.81 2.90
CA ILE A 59 2.36 8.22 3.81
C ILE A 59 3.61 7.80 3.04
N PHE A 60 3.45 7.09 1.90
CA PHE A 60 4.56 6.46 1.19
C PHE A 60 5.14 7.27 0.02
N SER A 61 4.52 8.38 -0.36
CA SER A 61 5.06 9.30 -1.38
C SER A 61 6.20 10.18 -0.87
N LYS A 62 6.40 10.23 0.46
CA LYS A 62 7.52 10.96 1.05
C LYS A 62 8.78 10.13 0.82
N GLN A 63 9.68 10.63 -0.04
CA GLN A 63 11.03 10.09 -0.11
C GLN A 63 11.66 10.24 1.27
N THR A 64 12.15 9.15 1.87
CA THR A 64 13.15 9.25 2.94
C THR A 64 14.32 10.05 2.36
N PRO A 65 14.70 11.20 2.96
CA PRO A 65 15.95 11.84 2.60
C PRO A 65 17.07 10.85 2.91
N ASN A 66 17.94 10.58 1.92
CA ASN A 66 19.20 9.86 2.12
C ASN A 66 20.10 10.61 3.10
#